data_AF-A0A9X9N701-F1
#
_entry.id   AF-A0A9X9N701-F1
#
_cell.length_a   1.000
_cell.length_b   1.000
_cell.length_c   1.000
_cell.angle_alpha   90.00
_cell.angle_beta   90.00
_cell.angle_gamma   90.00
#
_symmetry.space_group_name_H-M   'P 1'
#
loop_
_entity.id
_entity.type
_entity.pdbx_description
1 polymer ?
#
loop_
_entity_poly.entity_id
_entity_poly.type
_entity_poly.pdbx_seq_one_letter_code
_entity_poly.pdbx_strand_id
1 'polypeptide(L)'
;MLGAVIGDIAGSRFEFDNYRHTDFDIFNRYSDFTDDTICTVAIADWVLQGCNDNLASILQVWCRAYPCPKGAYGGRFSQWIEWKDPEPYNSWGNGSAMRVSAVGWAFATLKETLHFAEQSAIVTHNHPEGIKGAQAVAAAIFWARTGMEKAQIKENITRQFGYDLSQSCDQIRPHYHFNESCQETVPQAITAFLESDDFEHAIRLAVSLGGDSDTLAAITGSIAEACYGIPTSMREHALAILPRRIAETLLTFESQYQAV
;
A
#
# COMPACT_ATOMS: atom_id res chain seq x y z
N MET A 1 -0.91 5.90 -7.53
CA MET A 1 -0.23 5.65 -6.24
C MET A 1 -0.80 6.54 -5.16
N LEU A 2 -1.39 7.69 -5.53
CA LEU A 2 -1.99 8.61 -4.59
C LEU A 2 -3.14 7.96 -3.81
N GLY A 3 -3.75 6.89 -4.33
CA GLY A 3 -4.73 6.10 -3.60
C GLY A 3 -4.15 5.44 -2.35
N ALA A 4 -2.90 4.96 -2.43
CA ALA A 4 -2.18 4.44 -1.26
C ALA A 4 -1.96 5.52 -0.20
N VAL A 5 -1.52 6.71 -0.64
CA VAL A 5 -1.29 7.86 0.24
C VAL A 5 -2.58 8.33 0.91
N ILE A 6 -3.69 8.38 0.18
CA ILE A 6 -4.99 8.76 0.75
C ILE A 6 -5.43 7.73 1.80
N GLY A 7 -5.25 6.44 1.50
CA GLY A 7 -5.56 5.36 2.43
C GLY A 7 -4.75 5.46 3.72
N ASP A 8 -3.44 5.60 3.60
CA ASP A 8 -2.50 5.85 4.71
C ASP A 8 -2.98 7.02 5.59
N ILE A 9 -3.13 8.22 5.01
CA ILE A 9 -3.55 9.42 5.73
C ILE A 9 -4.91 9.21 6.42
N ALA A 10 -5.86 8.54 5.77
CA ALA A 10 -7.18 8.29 6.32
C ALA A 10 -7.15 7.31 7.51
N GLY A 11 -6.32 6.28 7.42
CA GLY A 11 -6.19 5.23 8.44
C GLY A 11 -5.29 5.60 9.62
N SER A 12 -4.35 6.54 9.44
CA SER A 12 -3.25 6.80 10.40
C SER A 12 -3.68 7.24 11.79
N ARG A 13 -4.88 7.82 11.94
CA ARG A 13 -5.41 8.17 13.27
C ARG A 13 -6.07 6.99 14.00
N PHE A 14 -6.27 5.86 13.32
CA PHE A 14 -7.03 4.71 13.81
C PHE A 14 -6.18 3.45 14.01
N GLU A 15 -4.91 3.44 13.60
CA GLU A 15 -3.98 2.31 13.72
C GLU A 15 -3.99 1.67 15.12
N PHE A 16 -3.87 2.50 16.17
CA PHE A 16 -3.89 2.07 17.58
C PHE A 16 -5.18 2.40 18.33
N ASP A 17 -6.17 2.98 17.65
CA ASP A 17 -7.48 3.36 18.20
C ASP A 17 -8.56 3.12 17.14
N ASN A 18 -8.82 1.84 16.86
CA ASN A 18 -9.63 1.44 15.71
C ASN A 18 -11.05 2.00 15.75
N TYR A 19 -11.49 2.55 14.62
CA TYR A 19 -12.86 3.01 14.44
C TYR A 19 -13.65 1.99 13.60
N ARG A 20 -14.44 1.15 14.27
CA ARG A 20 -15.15 -0.01 13.68
C ARG A 20 -16.43 0.36 12.91
N HIS A 21 -16.44 1.54 12.31
CA HIS A 21 -17.57 2.06 11.53
C HIS A 21 -17.06 2.85 10.32
N THR A 22 -17.95 3.12 9.37
CA THR A 22 -17.61 3.79 8.11
C THR A 22 -17.89 5.30 8.14
N ASP A 23 -18.50 5.83 9.20
CA ASP A 23 -18.97 7.21 9.35
C ASP A 23 -17.93 8.13 10.01
N PHE A 24 -16.78 8.29 9.35
CA PHE A 24 -15.71 9.18 9.82
C PHE A 24 -15.25 10.19 8.75
N ASP A 25 -14.63 11.29 9.16
CA ASP A 25 -13.97 12.19 8.21
C ASP A 25 -12.72 11.52 7.62
N ILE A 26 -12.63 11.37 6.30
CA ILE A 26 -11.43 10.81 5.64
C ILE A 26 -10.19 11.65 5.97
N PHE A 27 -10.32 12.97 5.87
CA PHE A 27 -9.27 13.91 6.23
C PHE A 27 -9.66 14.64 7.51
N ASN A 28 -8.85 14.48 8.54
CA ASN A 28 -9.03 15.17 9.82
C ASN A 28 -7.72 15.86 10.22
N ARG A 29 -7.78 16.86 11.12
CA ARG A 29 -6.59 17.55 11.63
C ARG A 29 -5.57 16.63 12.33
N TYR A 30 -5.99 15.43 12.73
CA TYR A 30 -5.12 14.41 13.32
C TYR A 30 -4.62 13.39 12.31
N SER A 31 -5.08 13.43 11.06
CA SER A 31 -4.60 12.60 9.97
C SER A 31 -3.31 13.18 9.41
N ASP A 32 -2.30 12.34 9.23
CA ASP A 32 -1.05 12.68 8.57
C ASP A 32 -0.50 11.42 7.87
N PHE A 33 0.48 11.58 6.98
CA PHE A 33 1.11 10.45 6.30
C PHE A 33 2.05 9.68 7.25
N THR A 34 2.26 8.40 6.98
CA THR A 34 3.10 7.50 7.78
C THR A 34 4.30 6.99 6.96
N ASP A 35 4.97 5.94 7.43
CA ASP A 35 6.03 5.28 6.66
C ASP A 35 5.53 4.59 5.39
N ASP A 36 4.25 4.25 5.30
CA ASP A 36 3.58 3.74 4.10
C ASP A 36 3.78 4.66 2.90
N THR A 37 3.43 5.94 3.06
CA THR A 37 3.61 6.95 2.03
C THR A 37 5.08 7.13 1.68
N ILE A 38 5.96 7.24 2.69
CA ILE A 38 7.40 7.47 2.46
C ILE A 38 8.00 6.31 1.67
N CYS A 39 7.69 5.08 2.07
CA CYS A 39 8.15 3.87 1.40
C CYS A 39 7.55 3.73 0.01
N THR A 40 6.27 4.05 -0.18
CA THR A 40 5.60 4.06 -1.50
C THR A 40 6.33 4.98 -2.47
N VAL A 41 6.68 6.19 -2.02
CA VAL A 41 7.40 7.20 -2.82
C VAL A 41 8.82 6.74 -3.13
N ALA A 42 9.49 6.05 -2.19
CA ALA A 42 10.79 5.47 -2.43
C ALA A 42 10.76 4.37 -3.52
N ILE A 43 9.73 3.52 -3.54
CA ILE A 43 9.54 2.55 -4.64
C ILE A 43 9.26 3.29 -5.96
N ALA A 44 8.46 4.36 -5.94
CA ALA A 44 8.20 5.15 -7.14
C ALA A 44 9.47 5.78 -7.72
N ASP A 45 10.32 6.35 -6.87
CA ASP A 45 11.63 6.92 -7.25
C ASP A 45 12.55 5.84 -7.83
N TRP A 46 12.62 4.66 -7.21
CA TRP A 46 13.37 3.52 -7.75
C TRP A 46 12.86 3.07 -9.13
N VAL A 47 11.55 3.01 -9.33
CA VAL A 47 10.95 2.68 -10.63
C VAL A 47 11.28 3.74 -11.69
N LEU A 48 11.16 5.02 -11.35
CA LEU A 48 11.52 6.14 -12.23
C LEU A 48 12.99 6.11 -12.65
N GLN A 49 13.88 5.61 -11.80
CA GLN A 49 15.29 5.42 -12.09
C GLN A 49 15.59 4.17 -12.94
N GLY A 50 14.57 3.39 -13.32
CA GLY A 50 14.73 2.20 -14.15
C GLY A 50 14.95 0.91 -13.38
N CYS A 51 14.57 0.87 -12.10
CA CYS A 51 14.63 -0.34 -11.27
C CYS A 51 16.04 -0.95 -11.09
N ASN A 52 17.06 -0.11 -10.91
CA ASN A 52 18.45 -0.55 -10.73
C ASN A 52 18.69 -1.25 -9.36
N ASP A 53 19.86 -1.85 -9.18
CA ASP A 53 20.25 -2.56 -7.95
C ASP A 53 20.55 -1.65 -6.72
N ASN A 54 19.95 -0.45 -6.67
CA ASN A 54 20.18 0.57 -5.65
C ASN A 54 18.98 0.79 -4.70
N LEU A 55 17.95 -0.05 -4.77
CA LEU A 55 16.70 0.15 -4.01
C LEU A 55 16.93 0.30 -2.50
N ALA A 56 17.85 -0.48 -1.91
CA ALA A 56 18.14 -0.39 -0.48
C ALA A 56 18.59 1.02 -0.07
N SER A 57 19.48 1.61 -0.88
CA SER A 57 19.99 2.96 -0.68
C SER A 57 18.88 4.01 -0.87
N ILE A 58 18.03 3.85 -1.89
CA ILE A 58 16.89 4.75 -2.13
C ILE A 58 15.94 4.74 -0.91
N LEU A 59 15.55 3.56 -0.43
CA LEU A 59 14.71 3.42 0.76
C LEU A 59 15.33 4.11 1.97
N GLN A 60 16.62 3.88 2.26
CA GLN A 60 17.30 4.55 3.36
C GLN A 60 17.34 6.08 3.19
N VAL A 61 17.60 6.59 1.99
CA VAL A 61 17.63 8.03 1.71
C VAL A 61 16.28 8.69 1.98
N TRP A 62 15.19 8.06 1.52
CA TRP A 62 13.84 8.58 1.79
C TRP A 62 13.48 8.49 3.26
N CYS A 63 13.69 7.33 3.90
CA CYS A 63 13.30 7.14 5.29
C CYS A 63 14.13 8.02 6.26
N ARG A 64 15.43 8.20 6.02
CA ARG A 64 16.28 9.12 6.81
C ARG A 64 15.92 10.59 6.61
N ALA A 65 15.39 10.97 5.44
CA ALA A 65 14.92 12.33 5.18
C ALA A 65 13.62 12.67 5.93
N TYR A 66 12.86 11.65 6.34
CA TYR A 66 11.61 11.77 7.08
C TYR A 66 11.64 10.83 8.30
N PRO A 67 12.46 11.12 9.33
CA PRO A 67 12.76 10.16 10.39
C PRO A 67 11.64 9.97 11.42
N CYS A 68 10.63 10.85 11.42
CA CYS A 68 9.53 10.83 12.39
C CYS A 68 8.16 10.90 11.69
N PRO A 69 7.80 9.90 10.85
CA PRO A 69 6.43 9.82 10.34
C PRO A 69 5.45 9.59 11.50
N LYS A 70 4.18 9.88 11.27
CA LYS A 70 3.10 9.44 12.17
C LYS A 70 3.12 7.90 12.25
N GLY A 71 2.78 7.31 13.40
CA GLY A 71 2.86 5.85 13.64
C GLY A 71 4.29 5.36 13.94
N ALA A 72 5.29 5.95 13.28
CA ALA A 72 6.70 5.59 13.27
C ALA A 72 7.01 4.27 12.52
N TYR A 73 8.24 4.14 12.03
CA TYR A 73 8.68 2.93 11.35
C TYR A 73 8.66 1.70 12.28
N GLY A 74 8.30 0.54 11.72
CA GLY A 74 8.40 -0.75 12.40
C GLY A 74 9.80 -1.01 12.99
N GLY A 75 9.87 -1.62 14.17
CA GLY A 75 11.09 -1.63 15.01
C GLY A 75 12.34 -2.27 14.38
N ARG A 76 12.18 -3.30 13.53
CA ARG A 76 13.32 -3.87 12.76
C ARG A 76 13.67 -3.02 11.55
N PHE A 77 12.67 -2.43 10.90
CA PHE A 77 12.87 -1.58 9.74
C PHE A 77 13.58 -0.27 10.11
N SER A 78 13.25 0.33 11.26
CA SER A 78 13.96 1.49 11.80
C SER A 78 15.45 1.23 12.04
N GLN A 79 15.80 0.02 12.53
CA GLN A 79 17.20 -0.39 12.64
C GLN A 79 17.86 -0.56 11.27
N TRP A 80 17.18 -1.24 10.34
CA TRP A 80 17.65 -1.45 8.97
C TRP A 80 17.91 -0.12 8.22
N ILE A 81 17.09 0.91 8.49
CA ILE A 81 17.28 2.25 7.93
C ILE A 81 18.64 2.85 8.33
N GLU A 82 19.15 2.54 9.52
CA GLU A 82 20.42 3.10 10.03
C GLU A 82 21.66 2.25 9.69
N TRP A 83 21.50 1.07 9.08
CA TRP A 83 22.62 0.22 8.72
C TRP A 83 23.44 0.81 7.57
N LYS A 84 24.76 0.69 7.63
CA LYS A 84 25.66 1.15 6.57
C LYS A 84 25.52 0.30 5.31
N ASP A 85 25.51 -1.02 5.49
CA ASP A 85 25.42 -2.03 4.45
C ASP A 85 24.22 -2.93 4.78
N PRO A 86 23.00 -2.49 4.44
CA PRO A 86 21.78 -3.16 4.88
C PRO A 86 21.51 -4.47 4.15
N GLU A 87 21.31 -5.55 4.90
CA GLU A 87 20.88 -6.86 4.39
C GLU A 87 19.40 -7.11 4.76
N PRO A 88 18.65 -7.88 3.96
CA PRO A 88 17.28 -8.23 4.30
C PRO A 88 17.22 -9.18 5.51
N TYR A 89 16.16 -9.08 6.30
CA TYR A 89 16.11 -9.67 7.64
C TYR A 89 14.95 -10.67 7.83
N ASN A 90 14.56 -11.36 6.75
CA ASN A 90 13.56 -12.43 6.71
C ASN A 90 12.19 -12.01 7.29
N SER A 91 11.77 -10.78 7.01
CA SER A 91 10.46 -10.27 7.43
C SER A 91 9.33 -10.83 6.58
N TRP A 92 8.25 -11.25 7.23
CA TRP A 92 6.94 -11.59 6.63
C TRP A 92 5.91 -10.47 6.80
N GLY A 93 6.34 -9.30 7.29
CA GLY A 93 5.47 -8.17 7.56
C GLY A 93 4.78 -7.59 6.31
N ASN A 94 3.68 -6.87 6.51
CA ASN A 94 2.91 -6.15 5.48
C ASN A 94 3.67 -4.96 4.87
N GLY A 95 4.81 -4.56 5.45
CA GLY A 95 5.64 -3.47 4.97
C GLY A 95 6.16 -3.61 3.53
N SER A 96 6.20 -4.83 2.99
CA SER A 96 6.47 -5.05 1.57
C SER A 96 5.26 -4.72 0.68
N ALA A 97 4.05 -5.04 1.15
CA ALA A 97 2.81 -4.88 0.41
C ALA A 97 2.31 -3.42 0.44
N MET A 98 2.48 -2.71 1.57
CA MET A 98 2.02 -1.32 1.73
C MET A 98 2.64 -0.35 0.72
N ARG A 99 3.87 -0.63 0.29
CA ARG A 99 4.68 0.26 -0.55
C ARG A 99 4.79 -0.13 -2.02
N VAL A 100 4.20 -1.26 -2.43
CA VAL A 100 4.45 -1.86 -3.76
C VAL A 100 3.69 -1.18 -4.90
N SER A 101 2.82 -0.21 -4.59
CA SER A 101 1.83 0.30 -5.53
C SER A 101 2.40 0.80 -6.86
N ALA A 102 3.56 1.47 -6.85
CA ALA A 102 4.27 1.92 -8.05
C ALA A 102 4.52 0.78 -9.06
N VAL A 103 4.94 -0.39 -8.59
CA VAL A 103 5.22 -1.56 -9.43
C VAL A 103 3.94 -2.07 -10.11
N GLY A 104 2.81 -2.03 -9.42
CA GLY A 104 1.51 -2.42 -9.99
C GLY A 104 1.15 -1.61 -11.24
N TRP A 105 1.57 -0.35 -11.31
CA TRP A 105 1.30 0.57 -12.41
C TRP A 105 2.33 0.52 -13.55
N ALA A 106 3.60 0.28 -13.25
CA ALA A 106 4.69 0.64 -14.16
C ALA A 106 4.93 -0.30 -15.35
N PHE A 107 4.52 -1.56 -15.27
CA PHE A 107 4.93 -2.60 -16.23
C PHE A 107 3.83 -3.06 -17.17
N ALA A 108 4.17 -3.44 -18.40
CA ALA A 108 3.18 -3.82 -19.41
C ALA A 108 2.61 -5.23 -19.21
N THR A 109 3.34 -6.11 -18.53
CA THR A 109 2.94 -7.51 -18.34
C THR A 109 2.88 -7.88 -16.86
N LEU A 110 1.94 -8.77 -16.52
CA LEU A 110 1.85 -9.33 -15.16
C LEU A 110 3.16 -9.98 -14.73
N LYS A 111 3.87 -10.65 -15.65
CA LYS A 111 5.15 -11.30 -15.36
C LYS A 111 6.20 -10.29 -14.87
N GLU A 112 6.33 -9.15 -15.54
CA GLU A 112 7.24 -8.09 -15.13
C GLU A 112 6.78 -7.44 -13.82
N THR A 113 5.47 -7.17 -13.66
CA THR A 113 4.92 -6.67 -12.41
C THR A 113 5.26 -7.58 -11.22
N LEU A 114 5.08 -8.89 -11.36
CA LEU A 114 5.40 -9.86 -10.31
C LEU A 114 6.91 -9.93 -10.02
N HIS A 115 7.74 -9.83 -11.06
CA HIS A 115 9.20 -9.82 -10.93
C HIS A 115 9.68 -8.60 -10.13
N PHE A 116 9.26 -7.39 -10.51
CA PHE A 116 9.68 -6.18 -9.79
C PHE A 116 9.01 -6.03 -8.42
N ALA A 117 7.84 -6.64 -8.21
CA ALA A 117 7.21 -6.69 -6.90
C ALA A 117 8.04 -7.54 -5.93
N GLU A 118 8.54 -8.69 -6.39
CA GLU A 118 9.50 -9.50 -5.65
C GLU A 118 10.78 -8.72 -5.35
N GLN A 119 11.40 -8.08 -6.35
CA GLN A 119 12.61 -7.27 -6.13
C GLN A 119 12.38 -6.16 -5.08
N SER A 120 11.21 -5.50 -5.13
CA SER A 120 10.86 -4.46 -4.15
C SER A 120 10.64 -4.97 -2.72
N ALA A 121 10.26 -6.24 -2.58
CA ALA A 121 10.04 -6.89 -1.30
C ALA A 121 11.35 -7.41 -0.70
N ILE A 122 12.12 -8.19 -1.47
CA ILE A 122 13.28 -8.96 -0.96
C ILE A 122 14.36 -8.11 -0.31
N VAL A 123 14.43 -6.81 -0.62
CA VAL A 123 15.39 -5.87 -0.01
C VAL A 123 15.23 -5.72 1.51
N THR A 124 14.06 -6.11 2.05
CA THR A 124 13.77 -6.11 3.50
C THR A 124 12.97 -7.33 3.96
N HIS A 125 12.05 -7.80 3.11
CA HIS A 125 11.07 -8.85 3.37
C HIS A 125 11.33 -10.05 2.46
N ASN A 126 12.49 -10.69 2.61
CA ASN A 126 12.85 -11.88 1.83
C ASN A 126 12.21 -13.19 2.34
N HIS A 127 11.25 -13.12 3.26
CA HIS A 127 10.40 -14.26 3.61
C HIS A 127 9.37 -14.51 2.50
N PRO A 128 9.04 -15.77 2.15
CA PRO A 128 8.07 -16.08 1.09
C PRO A 128 6.72 -15.34 1.23
N GLU A 129 6.22 -15.22 2.46
CA GLU A 129 4.96 -14.51 2.73
C GLU A 129 5.03 -12.99 2.50
N GLY A 130 6.19 -12.37 2.77
CA GLY A 130 6.41 -10.95 2.48
C GLY A 130 6.47 -10.67 0.98
N ILE A 131 7.12 -11.57 0.22
CA ILE A 131 7.17 -11.52 -1.24
C ILE A 131 5.76 -11.74 -1.83
N LYS A 132 5.05 -12.75 -1.33
CA LYS A 132 3.69 -13.11 -1.77
C LYS A 132 2.70 -11.96 -1.58
N GLY A 133 2.74 -11.28 -0.44
CA GLY A 133 1.87 -10.13 -0.18
C GLY A 133 2.12 -8.99 -1.15
N ALA A 134 3.38 -8.61 -1.39
CA ALA A 134 3.74 -7.57 -2.35
C ALA A 134 3.32 -7.93 -3.78
N GLN A 135 3.56 -9.18 -4.20
CA GLN A 135 3.14 -9.67 -5.51
C GLN A 135 1.63 -9.68 -5.69
N ALA A 136 0.87 -10.09 -4.67
CA ALA A 136 -0.59 -10.12 -4.71
C ALA A 136 -1.19 -8.71 -4.86
N VAL A 137 -0.69 -7.74 -4.10
CA VAL A 137 -1.14 -6.34 -4.20
C VAL A 137 -0.77 -5.75 -5.57
N ALA A 138 0.48 -5.94 -6.03
CA ALA A 138 0.90 -5.46 -7.35
C ALA A 138 0.08 -6.09 -8.50
N ALA A 139 -0.25 -7.38 -8.39
CA ALA A 139 -1.09 -8.08 -9.35
C ALA A 139 -2.53 -7.56 -9.34
N ALA A 140 -3.11 -7.31 -8.16
CA ALA A 140 -4.44 -6.73 -8.03
C ALA A 140 -4.52 -5.35 -8.69
N ILE A 141 -3.51 -4.50 -8.50
CA ILE A 141 -3.40 -3.20 -9.17
C ILE A 141 -3.29 -3.37 -10.69
N PHE A 142 -2.42 -4.27 -11.16
CA PHE A 142 -2.25 -4.56 -12.58
C PHE A 142 -3.57 -5.00 -13.24
N TRP A 143 -4.29 -5.93 -12.61
CA TRP A 143 -5.57 -6.41 -13.12
C TRP A 143 -6.64 -5.32 -13.10
N ALA A 144 -6.76 -4.56 -12.00
CA ALA A 144 -7.71 -3.47 -11.90
C ALA A 144 -7.51 -2.41 -13.00
N ARG A 145 -6.28 -1.92 -13.20
CA ARG A 145 -6.00 -0.89 -14.23
C ARG A 145 -6.10 -1.40 -15.67
N THR A 146 -6.08 -2.72 -15.87
CA THR A 146 -6.29 -3.35 -17.18
C THR A 146 -7.76 -3.70 -17.43
N GLY A 147 -8.66 -3.25 -16.54
CA GLY A 147 -10.11 -3.37 -16.70
C GLY A 147 -10.68 -4.74 -16.30
N MET A 148 -9.91 -5.55 -15.56
CA MET A 148 -10.40 -6.86 -15.08
C MET A 148 -11.50 -6.66 -14.03
N GLU A 149 -12.56 -7.46 -14.13
CA GLU A 149 -13.65 -7.40 -13.16
C GLU A 149 -13.20 -7.93 -11.80
N LYS A 150 -13.75 -7.37 -10.72
CA LYS A 150 -13.45 -7.77 -9.34
C LYS A 150 -13.61 -9.26 -9.08
N ALA A 151 -14.62 -9.90 -9.67
CA ALA A 151 -14.84 -11.33 -9.52
C ALA A 151 -13.65 -12.15 -10.07
N GLN A 152 -13.08 -11.73 -11.20
CA GLN A 152 -11.91 -12.36 -11.80
C GLN A 152 -10.63 -12.05 -11.00
N ILE A 153 -10.50 -10.83 -10.47
CA ILE A 153 -9.41 -10.47 -9.54
C ILE A 153 -9.44 -11.38 -8.32
N LYS A 154 -10.61 -11.54 -7.69
CA LYS A 154 -10.82 -12.43 -6.53
C LYS A 154 -10.40 -13.87 -6.85
N GLU A 155 -10.86 -14.42 -7.98
CA GLU A 155 -10.50 -15.78 -8.40
C GLU A 155 -8.98 -15.91 -8.62
N ASN A 156 -8.37 -14.95 -9.32
CA ASN A 156 -6.95 -14.97 -9.60
C ASN A 156 -6.11 -14.85 -8.32
N ILE A 157 -6.50 -13.99 -7.37
CA ILE A 157 -5.82 -13.86 -6.09
C ILE A 157 -5.89 -15.17 -5.30
N THR A 158 -7.09 -15.76 -5.20
CA THR A 158 -7.31 -17.02 -4.49
C THR A 158 -6.49 -18.15 -5.12
N ARG A 159 -6.51 -18.27 -6.46
CA ARG A 159 -5.83 -19.34 -7.18
C ARG A 159 -4.30 -19.21 -7.18
N GLN A 160 -3.76 -18.00 -7.34
CA GLN A 160 -2.33 -17.78 -7.52
C GLN A 160 -1.58 -17.57 -6.20
N PHE A 161 -2.21 -16.95 -5.21
CA PHE A 161 -1.56 -16.59 -3.93
C PHE A 161 -2.15 -17.34 -2.73
N GLY A 162 -3.26 -18.06 -2.91
CA GLY A 162 -3.86 -18.88 -1.85
C GLY A 162 -4.52 -18.06 -0.72
N TYR A 163 -4.79 -16.78 -0.95
CA TYR A 163 -5.52 -15.95 0.01
C TYR A 163 -7.00 -16.31 0.01
N ASP A 164 -7.56 -16.56 1.19
CA ASP A 164 -9.00 -16.73 1.37
C ASP A 164 -9.68 -15.36 1.39
N LEU A 165 -10.58 -15.14 0.44
CA LEU A 165 -11.37 -13.92 0.27
C LEU A 165 -12.87 -14.21 0.39
N SER A 166 -13.24 -15.31 1.05
CA SER A 166 -14.63 -15.77 1.17
C SER A 166 -15.45 -14.97 2.16
N GLN A 167 -14.82 -14.42 3.20
CA GLN A 167 -15.49 -13.61 4.21
C GLN A 167 -15.82 -12.22 3.67
N SER A 168 -16.92 -11.66 4.15
CA SER A 168 -17.28 -10.27 3.93
C SER A 168 -16.61 -9.33 4.95
N CYS A 169 -16.54 -8.03 4.66
CA CYS A 169 -16.10 -7.01 5.61
C CYS A 169 -16.92 -7.06 6.91
N ASP A 170 -18.23 -7.26 6.82
CA ASP A 170 -19.10 -7.41 8.01
C ASP A 170 -18.78 -8.65 8.83
N GLN A 171 -18.40 -9.74 8.16
CA GLN A 171 -17.93 -10.94 8.85
C GLN A 171 -16.56 -10.71 9.49
N ILE A 172 -15.62 -10.02 8.84
CA ILE A 172 -14.25 -9.78 9.33
C ILE A 172 -14.23 -8.83 10.53
N ARG A 173 -15.02 -7.74 10.47
CA ARG A 173 -14.96 -6.59 11.39
C ARG A 173 -15.04 -6.92 12.89
N PRO A 174 -15.85 -7.89 13.38
CA PRO A 174 -16.01 -8.15 14.81
C PRO A 174 -14.77 -8.74 15.51
N HIS A 175 -13.86 -9.35 14.76
CA HIS A 175 -12.76 -10.17 15.31
C HIS A 175 -11.40 -9.95 14.64
N TYR A 176 -11.32 -9.05 13.66
CA TYR A 176 -10.03 -8.60 13.13
C TYR A 176 -9.32 -7.70 14.15
N HIS A 177 -8.01 -7.87 14.35
CA HIS A 177 -7.22 -7.10 15.32
C HIS A 177 -5.92 -6.64 14.67
N PHE A 178 -5.15 -5.80 15.36
CA PHE A 178 -3.87 -5.31 14.86
C PHE A 178 -2.96 -6.49 14.48
N ASN A 179 -2.46 -6.45 13.24
CA ASN A 179 -1.59 -7.46 12.69
C ASN A 179 -0.66 -6.84 11.65
N GLU A 180 0.64 -7.04 11.83
CA GLU A 180 1.69 -6.51 10.97
C GLU A 180 2.12 -7.50 9.87
N SER A 181 1.46 -8.65 9.71
CA SER A 181 1.84 -9.68 8.73
C SER A 181 1.13 -9.53 7.39
N CYS A 182 1.81 -9.91 6.30
CA CYS A 182 1.17 -9.97 4.99
C CYS A 182 -0.04 -10.92 4.98
N GLN A 183 0.02 -12.03 5.71
CA GLN A 183 -1.01 -13.08 5.68
C GLN A 183 -2.37 -12.62 6.20
N GLU A 184 -2.36 -11.73 7.19
CA GLU A 184 -3.58 -11.31 7.87
C GLU A 184 -4.03 -9.92 7.38
N THR A 185 -3.14 -9.10 6.82
CA THR A 185 -3.47 -7.74 6.35
C THR A 185 -3.85 -7.69 4.87
N VAL A 186 -3.09 -8.37 3.99
CA VAL A 186 -3.31 -8.31 2.53
C VAL A 186 -4.69 -8.86 2.11
N PRO A 187 -5.15 -10.04 2.54
CA PRO A 187 -6.49 -10.52 2.14
C PRO A 187 -7.61 -9.59 2.63
N GLN A 188 -7.41 -8.91 3.76
CA GLN A 188 -8.44 -8.08 4.38
C GLN A 188 -8.55 -6.76 3.63
N ALA A 189 -7.41 -6.17 3.24
CA ALA A 189 -7.35 -5.01 2.37
C ALA A 189 -7.93 -5.29 0.97
N ILE A 190 -7.64 -6.46 0.39
CA ILE A 190 -8.23 -6.88 -0.89
C ILE A 190 -9.74 -7.08 -0.75
N THR A 191 -10.21 -7.68 0.34
CA THR A 191 -11.65 -7.87 0.60
C THR A 191 -12.39 -6.52 0.67
N ALA A 192 -11.84 -5.54 1.39
CA ALA A 192 -12.39 -4.18 1.42
C ALA A 192 -12.47 -3.54 0.03
N PHE A 193 -11.45 -3.73 -0.83
CA PHE A 193 -11.53 -3.32 -2.22
C PHE A 193 -12.65 -4.06 -2.96
N LEU A 194 -12.73 -5.39 -2.84
CA LEU A 194 -13.71 -6.20 -3.58
C LEU A 194 -15.16 -5.84 -3.25
N GLU A 195 -15.47 -5.49 -1.99
CA GLU A 195 -16.82 -5.10 -1.55
C GLU A 195 -17.17 -3.62 -1.71
N SER A 196 -16.20 -2.78 -2.06
CA SER A 196 -16.47 -1.35 -2.30
C SER A 196 -17.29 -1.09 -3.57
N ASP A 197 -17.90 0.07 -3.67
CA ASP A 197 -18.61 0.54 -4.87
C ASP A 197 -17.89 1.70 -5.57
N ASP A 198 -17.08 2.43 -4.81
CA ASP A 198 -16.26 3.54 -5.28
C ASP A 198 -14.99 3.67 -4.41
N PHE A 199 -14.14 4.62 -4.78
CA PHE A 199 -12.87 4.86 -4.11
C PHE A 199 -13.02 5.24 -2.63
N GLU A 200 -13.94 6.14 -2.29
CA GLU A 200 -14.13 6.58 -0.91
C GLU A 200 -14.72 5.44 -0.07
N HIS A 201 -15.70 4.71 -0.61
CA HIS A 201 -16.29 3.53 0.02
C HIS A 201 -15.21 2.48 0.32
N ALA A 202 -14.25 2.25 -0.58
CA ALA A 202 -13.14 1.33 -0.35
C ALA A 202 -12.28 1.73 0.86
N ILE A 203 -11.91 3.00 0.96
CA ILE A 203 -11.14 3.52 2.12
C ILE A 203 -11.95 3.38 3.41
N ARG A 204 -13.24 3.71 3.37
CA ARG A 204 -14.14 3.59 4.54
C ARG A 204 -14.26 2.15 5.02
N LEU A 205 -14.46 1.21 4.10
CA LEU A 205 -14.53 -0.21 4.44
C LEU A 205 -13.23 -0.66 5.09
N ALA A 206 -12.09 -0.34 4.47
CA ALA A 206 -10.77 -0.71 4.98
C ALA A 206 -10.58 -0.22 6.43
N VAL A 207 -10.66 1.09 6.67
CA VAL A 207 -10.50 1.66 8.02
C VAL A 207 -11.51 1.04 9.01
N SER A 208 -12.74 0.78 8.57
CA SER A 208 -13.78 0.18 9.44
C SER A 208 -13.43 -1.24 9.92
N LEU A 209 -12.57 -1.98 9.20
CA LEU A 209 -12.11 -3.30 9.66
C LEU A 209 -11.24 -3.18 10.91
N GLY A 210 -10.57 -2.04 11.10
CA GLY A 210 -9.59 -1.82 12.16
C GLY A 210 -8.27 -2.56 11.89
N GLY A 211 -7.57 -2.89 12.97
CA GLY A 211 -6.20 -3.43 12.90
C GLY A 211 -5.19 -2.34 12.55
N ASP A 212 -4.17 -2.70 11.78
CA ASP A 212 -3.18 -1.81 11.18
C ASP A 212 -3.87 -0.99 10.06
N SER A 213 -4.53 0.09 10.47
CA SER A 213 -5.63 0.72 9.71
C SER A 213 -5.14 1.58 8.56
N ASP A 214 -4.02 2.28 8.76
CA ASP A 214 -3.24 2.97 7.73
C ASP A 214 -2.72 1.99 6.69
N THR A 215 -2.01 0.92 7.09
CA THR A 215 -1.49 -0.05 6.12
C THR A 215 -2.58 -0.72 5.31
N LEU A 216 -3.63 -1.16 6.00
CA LEU A 216 -4.77 -1.80 5.36
C LEU A 216 -5.46 -0.85 4.38
N ALA A 217 -5.70 0.41 4.77
CA ALA A 217 -6.30 1.40 3.89
C ALA A 217 -5.37 1.82 2.75
N ALA A 218 -4.05 1.88 2.95
CA ALA A 218 -3.07 2.18 1.91
C ALA A 218 -3.07 1.10 0.82
N ILE A 219 -3.07 -0.18 1.22
CA ILE A 219 -3.19 -1.30 0.28
C ILE A 219 -4.53 -1.23 -0.47
N THR A 220 -5.66 -1.10 0.25
CA THR A 220 -6.98 -1.00 -0.38
C THR A 220 -7.08 0.17 -1.35
N GLY A 221 -6.63 1.35 -0.94
CA GLY A 221 -6.64 2.57 -1.74
C GLY A 221 -5.81 2.46 -3.00
N SER A 222 -4.65 1.78 -2.94
CA SER A 222 -3.80 1.55 -4.10
C SER A 222 -4.49 0.73 -5.20
N ILE A 223 -5.30 -0.25 -4.82
CA ILE A 223 -6.07 -1.10 -5.75
C ILE A 223 -7.33 -0.37 -6.21
N ALA A 224 -8.03 0.30 -5.29
CA ALA A 224 -9.24 1.05 -5.58
C ALA A 224 -9.00 2.19 -6.59
N GLU A 225 -7.88 2.91 -6.48
CA GLU A 225 -7.47 3.94 -7.44
C GLU A 225 -7.36 3.37 -8.86
N ALA A 226 -6.80 2.17 -9.01
CA ALA A 226 -6.67 1.51 -10.31
C ALA A 226 -8.02 1.10 -10.92
N CYS A 227 -9.04 0.89 -10.09
CA CYS A 227 -10.37 0.48 -10.52
C CYS A 227 -11.31 1.67 -10.79
N TYR A 228 -11.27 2.70 -9.94
CA TYR A 228 -12.25 3.79 -9.91
C TYR A 228 -11.70 5.16 -10.26
N GLY A 229 -10.38 5.33 -10.24
CA GLY A 229 -9.76 6.64 -10.12
C GLY A 229 -9.96 7.26 -8.72
N ILE A 230 -9.53 8.51 -8.55
CA ILE A 230 -9.60 9.24 -7.28
C ILE A 230 -10.46 10.49 -7.48
N PRO A 231 -11.44 10.77 -6.58
CA PRO A 231 -12.15 12.05 -6.60
C PRO A 231 -11.19 13.24 -6.49
N THR A 232 -11.35 14.24 -7.36
CA THR A 232 -10.44 15.40 -7.45
C THR A 232 -10.23 16.11 -6.12
N SER A 233 -11.30 16.27 -5.33
CA SER A 233 -11.23 16.89 -4.01
C SER A 233 -10.32 16.13 -3.05
N MET A 234 -10.35 14.79 -3.05
CA MET A 234 -9.50 13.97 -2.20
C MET A 234 -8.04 14.04 -2.64
N ARG A 235 -7.79 14.05 -3.96
CA ARG A 235 -6.47 14.25 -4.55
C ARG A 235 -5.85 15.57 -4.10
N GLU A 236 -6.60 16.66 -4.21
CA GLU A 236 -6.13 18.00 -3.82
C GLU A 236 -5.83 18.08 -2.32
N HIS A 237 -6.70 17.52 -1.46
CA HIS A 237 -6.48 17.50 -0.01
C HIS A 237 -5.24 16.69 0.37
N ALA A 238 -5.05 15.49 -0.18
CA ALA A 238 -3.88 14.67 0.10
C ALA A 238 -2.58 15.37 -0.31
N LEU A 239 -2.53 15.95 -1.51
CA LEU A 239 -1.34 16.69 -1.97
C LEU A 239 -1.03 17.91 -1.11
N ALA A 240 -2.04 18.55 -0.51
CA ALA A 240 -1.85 19.69 0.38
C ALA A 240 -1.27 19.31 1.77
N ILE A 241 -1.45 18.06 2.20
CA ILE A 241 -0.85 17.52 3.44
C ILE A 241 0.63 17.19 3.23
N LEU A 242 0.98 16.70 2.03
CA LEU A 242 2.30 16.15 1.75
C LEU A 242 3.42 17.20 1.69
N PRO A 243 4.62 16.85 2.18
CA PRO A 243 5.83 17.60 1.88
C PRO A 243 6.06 17.71 0.38
N ARG A 244 6.52 18.88 -0.08
CA ARG A 244 6.74 19.19 -1.50
C ARG A 244 7.49 18.10 -2.27
N ARG A 245 8.59 17.60 -1.71
CA ARG A 245 9.42 16.57 -2.35
C ARG A 245 8.63 15.26 -2.57
N ILE A 246 7.81 14.85 -1.60
CA ILE A 246 6.94 13.67 -1.75
C ILE A 246 5.92 13.92 -2.86
N ALA A 247 5.21 15.05 -2.82
CA ALA A 247 4.20 15.40 -3.81
C ALA A 247 4.77 15.46 -5.24
N GLU A 248 5.93 16.10 -5.44
CA GLU A 248 6.58 16.21 -6.75
C GLU A 248 6.97 14.83 -7.32
N THR A 249 7.48 13.91 -6.50
CA THR A 249 7.82 12.55 -6.95
C THR A 249 6.57 11.76 -7.34
N LEU A 250 5.48 11.85 -6.57
CA LEU A 250 4.20 11.21 -6.91
C LEU A 250 3.69 11.72 -8.26
N LEU A 251 3.64 13.05 -8.45
CA LEU A 251 3.17 13.67 -9.70
C LEU A 251 4.05 13.31 -10.91
N THR A 252 5.37 13.22 -10.72
CA THR A 252 6.30 12.78 -11.77
C THR A 252 5.99 11.35 -12.20
N PHE A 253 5.84 10.43 -11.24
CA PHE A 253 5.47 9.04 -11.53
C PHE A 253 4.14 8.95 -12.27
N GLU A 254 3.12 9.66 -11.78
CA GLU A 254 1.79 9.66 -12.41
C GLU A 254 1.84 10.12 -13.87
N SER A 255 2.59 11.18 -14.17
CA SER A 255 2.75 11.68 -15.53
C SER A 255 3.36 10.66 -16.51
N GLN A 256 4.14 9.71 -16.01
CA GLN A 256 4.83 8.71 -16.82
C GLN A 256 4.07 7.38 -16.92
N TYR A 257 3.38 6.97 -15.86
CA TYR A 257 2.80 5.62 -15.73
C TYR A 257 1.30 5.57 -15.46
N GLN A 258 0.66 6.70 -15.14
CA GLN A 258 -0.77 6.76 -14.79
C GLN A 258 -1.56 7.76 -15.63
N ALA A 259 -0.93 8.39 -16.63
CA ALA A 259 -1.63 9.24 -17.57
C ALA A 259 -2.61 8.39 -18.41
N VAL A 260 -3.90 8.61 -18.16
CA VAL A 260 -5.03 8.17 -19.00
C VAL A 260 -5.20 9.16 -20.15
#